data_AF-A0A4Y8S4P2-F1
#
_entry.id   AF-A0A4Y8S4P2-F1
#
_cell.length_a   1.000
_cell.length_b   1.000
_cell.length_c   1.000
_cell.angle_alpha   90.00
_cell.angle_beta   90.00
_cell.angle_gamma   90.00
#
_symmetry.space_group_name_H-M   'P 1'
#
loop_
_entity.id
_entity.type
_entity.pdbx_description
1 polymer ?
#
loop_
_entity_poly.entity_id
_entity_poly.type
_entity_poly.pdbx_seq_one_letter_code
_entity_poly.pdbx_strand_id
1 'polypeptide(L)' 'MKAKVNSSAGGLFRTHQTFSPEEVLAAGGATVFGRKSGKDNAKLIERLKNAPEAEAFTDDEWNETLQQLRDNK' A
#
# COMPACT_ATOMS: atom_id res chain seq x y z
N MET A 1 31.69 7.73 8.10
CA MET A 1 30.97 9.01 7.98
C MET A 1 29.49 8.75 8.19
N LYS A 2 28.85 9.36 9.19
CA LYS A 2 27.40 9.21 9.41
C LYS A 2 26.69 10.27 8.58
N ALA A 3 25.89 9.85 7.60
CA ALA A 3 25.08 10.77 6.81
C ALA A 3 24.06 11.46 7.72
N LYS A 4 24.15 12.77 7.83
CA LYS A 4 23.20 13.59 8.58
C LYS A 4 22.02 13.85 7.65
N VAL A 5 20.90 13.16 7.88
CA VAL A 5 19.66 13.41 7.15
C VAL A 5 19.11 14.73 7.68
N ASN A 6 19.26 15.80 6.89
CA ASN A 6 18.55 17.05 7.12
C ASN A 6 17.08 16.82 6.80
N SER A 7 16.26 16.59 7.82
CA SER A 7 14.82 16.74 7.71
C SER A 7 14.52 18.23 7.52
N SER A 8 14.27 18.64 6.29
CA SER A 8 13.69 19.94 5.99
C SER A 8 12.34 20.03 6.72
N ALA A 9 12.30 20.88 7.74
CA ALA A 9 11.08 21.31 8.40
C ALA A 9 10.28 22.15 7.39
N GLY A 10 9.48 21.48 6.56
CA GLY A 10 8.74 22.11 5.48
C GLY A 10 8.15 21.11 4.50
N GLY A 11 7.15 20.35 4.93
CA GLY A 11 6.39 19.46 4.05
C GLY A 11 5.01 19.21 4.60
N LEU A 12 3.99 19.59 3.84
CA LEU A 12 2.56 19.36 4.10
C LEU A 12 2.33 17.97 4.72
N PHE A 13 1.56 17.95 5.81
CA PHE A 13 1.04 16.80 6.56
C PHE A 13 1.43 15.42 6.00
N ARG A 14 2.38 14.74 6.65
CA ARG A 14 2.57 13.29 6.42
C ARG A 14 1.31 12.58 6.89
N THR A 15 0.47 12.16 5.93
CA THR A 15 -0.73 11.36 6.17
C THR A 15 -0.40 9.92 6.56
N HIS A 16 0.83 9.48 6.29
CA HIS A 16 1.26 8.09 6.46
C HIS A 16 2.61 8.00 7.19
N GLN A 17 2.73 6.98 8.04
CA GLN A 17 4.00 6.61 8.67
C GLN A 17 4.87 5.86 7.67
N THR A 18 6.13 6.28 7.57
CA THR A 18 7.18 5.65 6.78
C THR A 18 8.21 5.02 7.71
N PHE A 19 8.67 3.82 7.38
CA PHE A 19 9.66 3.08 8.16
C PHE A 19 10.87 2.76 7.29
N SER A 20 12.06 2.88 7.86
CA SER A 20 13.34 2.55 7.24
C SER A 20 13.57 1.03 7.18
N PRO A 21 14.40 0.55 6.24
CA PRO A 21 14.79 -0.86 6.18
C PRO A 21 15.38 -1.37 7.50
N GLU A 22 16.15 -0.55 8.20
CA GLU A 22 16.77 -0.88 9.49
C GLU A 22 15.71 -1.12 10.58
N GLU A 23 14.66 -0.30 10.63
CA GLU A 23 13.54 -0.47 11.55
C GLU A 23 12.76 -1.76 11.25
N VAL A 24 12.56 -2.08 9.98
CA VAL A 24 11.90 -3.33 9.55
C VAL A 24 12.73 -4.55 9.95
N LEU A 25 14.06 -4.49 9.76
CA LEU A 25 14.97 -5.57 10.16
C LEU A 25 15.02 -5.73 11.69
N ALA A 26 15.14 -4.62 12.43
CA ALA A 26 15.13 -4.62 13.90
C ALA A 26 13.83 -5.18 14.49
N ALA A 27 12.70 -5.00 13.78
CA ALA A 27 11.42 -5.57 14.18
C ALA A 27 11.34 -7.11 14.01
N GLY A 28 12.32 -7.73 13.36
CA GLY A 28 12.37 -9.16 13.03
C GLY A 28 12.17 -9.47 11.54
N GLY A 29 12.38 -8.48 10.66
CA GLY A 29 12.14 -8.59 9.22
C GLY A 29 10.72 -8.22 8.80
N ALA A 30 10.48 -8.17 7.48
CA ALA A 30 9.24 -7.66 6.88
C ALA A 30 7.98 -8.37 7.38
N THR A 31 8.03 -9.69 7.57
CA THR A 31 6.88 -10.49 8.02
C THR A 31 6.48 -10.16 9.45
N VAL A 32 7.44 -10.04 10.37
CA VAL A 32 7.17 -9.71 11.78
C VAL A 32 6.74 -8.25 11.90
N PHE A 33 7.37 -7.36 11.12
CA PHE A 33 7.00 -5.96 11.02
C PHE A 33 5.54 -5.76 10.54
N GLY A 34 5.12 -6.49 9.50
CA GLY A 34 3.77 -6.44 8.97
C GLY A 34 2.72 -6.86 10.01
N ARG A 35 2.97 -7.96 10.72
CA ARG A 35 2.11 -8.43 11.82
C ARG A 35 2.02 -7.40 12.95
N LYS A 36 3.15 -6.86 13.42
CA LYS A 36 3.19 -5.83 14.49
C LYS A 36 2.50 -4.53 14.09
N SER A 37 2.56 -4.17 12.81
CA SER A 37 1.92 -2.97 12.25
C SER A 37 0.41 -3.16 11.97
N GLY A 38 -0.17 -4.29 12.36
CA GLY A 38 -1.59 -4.60 12.12
C GLY A 38 -1.93 -4.87 10.66
N LYS A 39 -0.93 -4.99 9.79
CA LYS A 39 -1.05 -5.38 8.38
C LYS A 39 -0.88 -6.90 8.27
N ASP A 40 -1.79 -7.62 8.90
CA ASP A 40 -1.84 -9.07 8.87
C ASP A 40 -2.74 -9.58 7.73
N ASN A 41 -2.28 -10.60 7.03
CA ASN A 41 -3.00 -11.22 5.92
C ASN A 41 -4.33 -11.82 6.39
N ALA A 42 -4.40 -12.33 7.63
CA ALA A 42 -5.65 -12.85 8.19
C ALA A 42 -6.74 -11.78 8.24
N LYS A 43 -6.38 -10.56 8.66
CA LYS A 43 -7.30 -9.41 8.73
C LYS A 43 -7.70 -8.91 7.35
N LEU A 44 -6.81 -9.00 6.36
CA LEU A 44 -7.14 -8.71 4.97
C LEU A 44 -8.17 -9.71 4.43
N ILE A 45 -7.97 -11.01 4.67
CA ILE A 45 -8.90 -12.07 4.24
C ILE A 45 -10.27 -11.88 4.89
N GLU A 46 -10.31 -11.60 6.19
CA GLU A 46 -11.58 -11.34 6.91
C GLU A 46 -12.33 -10.15 6.31
N ARG A 47 -11.62 -9.05 6.02
CA ARG A 47 -12.21 -7.88 5.36
C ARG A 47 -12.69 -8.17 3.95
N LEU A 48 -11.96 -8.97 3.18
CA LEU A 48 -12.37 -9.38 1.83
C LEU A 48 -13.62 -10.26 1.84
N LYS A 49 -13.77 -11.14 2.84
CA LYS A 49 -14.98 -11.96 3.02
C LYS A 49 -16.21 -11.14 3.39
N ASN A 50 -16.01 -10.05 4.14
CA ASN A 50 -17.07 -9.14 4.55
C ASN A 50 -17.23 -7.94 3.60
N ALA A 51 -16.46 -7.90 2.51
CA ALA A 51 -16.60 -6.85 1.52
C ALA A 51 -17.93 -7.04 0.77
N PRO A 52 -18.57 -5.95 0.32
CA PRO A 52 -19.67 -6.08 -0.63
C PRO A 52 -19.20 -6.84 -1.86
N GLU A 53 -20.13 -7.55 -2.53
CA GLU A 53 -19.81 -8.16 -3.81
C GLU A 53 -19.23 -7.10 -4.73
N ALA A 54 -18.08 -7.41 -5.34
CA ALA A 54 -17.48 -6.54 -6.31
C ALA A 54 -18.48 -6.40 -7.46
N GLU A 55 -18.86 -5.16 -7.78
CA GLU A 55 -19.65 -4.87 -8.96
C GLU A 55 -18.85 -5.37 -10.16
N ALA A 56 -19.42 -6.33 -10.89
CA ALA A 56 -18.80 -6.81 -12.11
C ALA A 56 -18.75 -5.64 -13.08
N PHE A 57 -17.59 -5.44 -13.72
CA PHE A 57 -17.47 -4.49 -14.82
C PHE A 57 -18.57 -4.81 -15.84
N THR A 58 -19.30 -3.77 -16.24
CA THR A 58 -20.18 -3.91 -17.40
C THR A 58 -19.33 -4.11 -18.65
N ASP A 59 -19.92 -4.73 -19.68
CA ASP A 59 -19.22 -4.93 -20.96
C ASP A 59 -18.73 -3.59 -21.56
N ASP A 60 -19.48 -2.50 -21.33
CA ASP A 60 -19.15 -1.17 -21.79
C ASP A 60 -17.93 -0.59 -21.05
N GLU A 61 -17.89 -0.65 -19.72
CA GLU A 61 -16.75 -0.19 -18.92
C GLU A 61 -15.48 -1.02 -19.19
N TRP A 62 -15.65 -2.31 -19.44
CA TRP A 62 -14.55 -3.19 -19.82
C TRP A 62 -13.95 -2.78 -21.17
N ASN A 63 -14.81 -2.54 -22.17
CA ASN A 63 -14.40 -2.10 -23.49
C ASN A 63 -13.72 -0.72 -23.45
N GLU A 64 -14.26 0.22 -22.67
CA GLU A 64 -13.67 1.54 -22.47
C GLU A 64 -12.28 1.43 -21.83
N THR A 65 -12.14 0.62 -20.77
CA THR A 65 -10.85 0.39 -20.09
C THR A 65 -9.81 -0.19 -21.05
N LEU A 66 -10.21 -1.17 -21.88
CA LEU A 66 -9.33 -1.76 -22.90
C LEU A 66 -8.92 -0.75 -23.96
N GLN A 67 -9.82 0.16 -24.35
CA GLN A 67 -9.52 1.20 -25.32
C GLN A 67 -8.53 2.22 -24.73
N GLN A 68 -8.76 2.69 -23.50
CA GLN A 68 -7.83 3.57 -22.78
C GLN A 68 -6.43 2.96 -22.62
N LEU A 69 -6.34 1.64 -22.40
CA LEU A 69 -5.06 0.93 -22.32
C LEU A 69 -4.31 0.90 -23.67
N ARG A 70 -5.05 0.77 -24.78
CA ARG A 70 -4.47 0.82 -26.13
C ARG A 70 -3.98 2.21 -26.49
N ASP A 71 -4.73 3.24 -26.09
CA ASP A 71 -4.45 4.63 -26.43
C ASP A 71 -3.33 5.24 -25.56
N ASN A 72 -3.07 4.69 -24.37
CA ASN A 72 -1.95 5.07 -23.49
C ASN A 72 -0.62 4.33 -23.79
N LYS A 73 -0.48 3.76 -24.99
CA LYS A 73 0.72 3.03 -25.43
C LYS A 73 1.57 3.86 -26.38
#